data_AF-A0AA36GCY4-F1
#
_entry.id   AF-A0AA36GCY4-F1
#
_cell.length_a   1.000
_cell.length_b   1.000
_cell.length_c   1.000
_cell.angle_alpha   90.00
_cell.angle_beta   90.00
_cell.angle_gamma   90.00
#
_symmetry.space_group_name_H-M   'P 1'
#
loop_
_entity.id
_entity.type
_entity.pdbx_description
1 polymer ?
#
loop_
_entity_poly.entity_id
_entity_poly.type
_entity_poly.pdbx_seq_one_letter_code
_entity_poly.pdbx_strand_id
1 'polypeptide(L)'
;MTSRIGQYKNHGRAERYFSDLRKRCAANLKDKRLELLDQRRKMSSVESLIRSTAAAEFPDEELDDEMVMRLQVELLQDEYLELQQDEERACYEANFADTLECPSCKSRAILDENFLYCANCRFAHRFSESWSPDIQQLDAWLIDTYKQHETSCSPILEVASSRYADRPLQLNCPFCGFEKSFVA
;
A
#
# COMPACT_ATOMS: atom_id res chain seq x y z
N MET A 1 -44.87 -19.60 -8.47
CA MET A 1 -43.88 -18.50 -8.39
C MET A 1 -44.46 -17.27 -9.07
N THR A 2 -45.10 -16.40 -8.31
CA THR A 2 -45.65 -15.13 -8.81
C THR A 2 -44.49 -14.17 -9.07
N SER A 3 -44.16 -13.97 -10.34
CA SER A 3 -43.23 -12.94 -10.79
C SER A 3 -43.61 -11.60 -10.17
N ARG A 4 -42.68 -10.97 -9.43
CA ARG A 4 -42.81 -9.62 -8.83
C ARG A 4 -43.24 -8.54 -9.84
N ILE A 5 -43.15 -8.83 -11.13
CA ILE A 5 -43.57 -7.96 -12.23
C ILE A 5 -45.10 -7.95 -12.43
N GLY A 6 -45.80 -9.02 -12.01
CA GLY A 6 -47.25 -9.16 -12.17
C GLY A 6 -48.11 -8.27 -11.27
N GLN A 7 -47.53 -7.65 -10.24
CA GLN A 7 -48.28 -6.86 -9.24
C GLN A 7 -48.48 -5.38 -9.63
N TYR A 8 -47.86 -4.90 -10.71
CA TYR A 8 -47.88 -3.47 -11.08
C TYR A 8 -48.97 -3.07 -12.10
N LYS A 9 -49.88 -3.98 -12.48
CA LYS A 9 -50.88 -3.70 -13.54
C LYS A 9 -51.98 -2.68 -13.16
N ASN A 10 -52.03 -2.17 -11.93
CA ASN A 10 -53.05 -1.22 -11.50
C ASN A 10 -52.45 0.17 -11.17
N HIS A 11 -52.82 1.17 -11.96
CA HIS A 11 -52.73 2.63 -11.76
C HIS A 11 -51.34 3.28 -11.74
N GLY A 12 -50.92 3.89 -12.87
CA GLY A 12 -49.94 5.02 -12.98
C GLY A 12 -48.49 4.80 -12.51
N ARG A 13 -48.27 3.87 -11.59
CA ARG A 13 -46.96 3.51 -11.01
C ARG A 13 -46.16 2.62 -11.95
N ALA A 14 -46.82 1.87 -12.84
CA ALA A 14 -46.16 1.07 -13.87
C ALA A 14 -45.39 1.94 -14.87
N GLU A 15 -45.98 3.04 -15.33
CA GLU A 15 -45.28 3.98 -16.24
C GLU A 15 -44.13 4.69 -15.54
N ARG A 16 -44.32 5.09 -14.28
CA ARG A 16 -43.25 5.68 -13.47
C ARG A 16 -42.10 4.69 -13.25
N TYR A 17 -42.42 3.44 -12.90
CA TYR A 17 -41.43 2.37 -12.75
C TYR A 17 -40.69 2.09 -14.07
N PHE A 18 -41.41 2.02 -15.19
CA PHE A 18 -40.80 1.82 -16.51
C PHE A 18 -39.91 3.00 -16.91
N SER A 19 -40.35 4.23 -16.65
CA SER A 19 -39.57 5.46 -16.87
C SER A 19 -38.29 5.48 -16.03
N ASP A 20 -38.39 5.14 -14.75
CA ASP A 20 -37.25 5.07 -13.84
C ASP A 20 -36.28 3.94 -14.23
N LEU A 21 -36.79 2.77 -14.61
CA LEU A 21 -35.98 1.67 -15.11
C LEU A 21 -35.27 2.06 -16.42
N ARG A 22 -35.97 2.70 -17.35
CA ARG A 22 -35.39 3.20 -18.61
C ARG A 22 -34.29 4.22 -18.36
N LYS A 23 -34.47 5.15 -17.41
CA LYS A 23 -33.44 6.12 -17.02
C LYS A 23 -32.21 5.42 -16.45
N ARG A 24 -32.39 4.44 -15.56
CA ARG A 24 -31.28 3.65 -15.00
C ARG A 24 -30.56 2.84 -16.07
N CYS A 25 -31.29 2.14 -16.95
CA CYS A 25 -30.69 1.43 -18.07
C CYS A 25 -29.94 2.36 -19.01
N ALA A 26 -30.45 3.58 -19.27
CA ALA A 26 -29.77 4.57 -20.09
C ALA A 26 -28.51 5.13 -19.43
N ALA A 27 -28.52 5.33 -18.10
CA ALA A 27 -27.32 5.70 -17.35
C ALA A 27 -26.27 4.57 -17.43
N ASN A 28 -26.65 3.33 -17.09
CA ASN A 28 -25.75 2.18 -17.15
C ASN A 28 -25.18 1.94 -18.56
N LEU A 29 -25.97 2.20 -19.62
CA LEU A 29 -25.48 2.12 -21.00
C LEU A 29 -24.47 3.21 -21.35
N LYS A 30 -24.63 4.42 -20.78
CA LYS A 30 -23.65 5.50 -20.95
C LYS A 30 -22.35 5.16 -20.21
N ASP A 31 -22.46 4.70 -18.98
CA ASP A 31 -21.31 4.32 -18.15
C ASP A 31 -20.53 3.18 -18.83
N LYS A 32 -21.22 2.13 -19.29
CA LYS A 32 -20.60 1.04 -20.04
C LYS A 32 -19.96 1.47 -21.36
N ARG A 33 -20.52 2.49 -22.04
CA ARG A 33 -19.89 3.06 -23.25
C ARG A 33 -18.62 3.82 -22.91
N LEU A 34 -18.58 4.55 -21.80
CA LEU A 34 -17.39 5.26 -21.35
C LEU A 34 -16.28 4.26 -20.97
N GLU A 35 -16.61 3.21 -20.21
CA GLU A 35 -15.68 2.13 -19.88
C GLU A 35 -15.05 1.49 -21.13
N LEU A 36 -15.87 1.16 -22.14
CA LEU A 36 -15.38 0.58 -23.39
C LEU A 36 -14.49 1.55 -24.19
N LEU A 37 -14.78 2.85 -24.14
CA LEU A 37 -13.95 3.87 -24.79
C LEU A 37 -12.61 4.02 -24.10
N ASP A 38 -12.58 3.99 -22.76
CA ASP A 38 -11.34 4.08 -22.00
C ASP A 38 -10.49 2.82 -22.15
N GLN A 39 -11.11 1.63 -22.17
CA GLN A 39 -10.41 0.39 -22.54
C GLN A 39 -9.79 0.49 -23.94
N ARG A 40 -10.56 0.98 -24.93
CA ARG A 40 -10.03 1.16 -26.30
C ARG A 40 -8.87 2.15 -26.36
N ARG A 41 -8.93 3.24 -25.59
CA ARG A 41 -7.83 4.23 -25.50
C ARG A 41 -6.58 3.62 -24.88
N LYS A 42 -6.71 2.87 -23.79
CA LYS A 42 -5.61 2.13 -23.18
C LYS A 42 -4.96 1.16 -24.17
N MET A 43 -5.77 0.32 -24.80
CA MET A 43 -5.31 -0.60 -25.85
C MET A 43 -4.54 0.14 -26.94
N SER A 44 -5.12 1.21 -27.51
CA SER A 44 -4.45 2.00 -28.55
C SER A 44 -3.13 2.63 -28.09
N SER A 45 -3.01 3.03 -26.82
CA SER A 45 -1.79 3.60 -26.26
C SER A 45 -0.69 2.55 -26.09
N VAL A 46 -1.05 1.36 -25.61
CA VAL A 46 -0.13 0.22 -25.48
C VAL A 46 0.34 -0.22 -26.87
N GLU A 47 -0.58 -0.28 -27.84
CA GLU A 47 -0.23 -0.61 -29.22
C GLU A 47 0.78 0.38 -29.81
N SER A 48 0.54 1.70 -29.64
CA SER A 48 1.47 2.70 -30.14
C SER A 48 2.84 2.60 -29.46
N LEU A 49 2.86 2.27 -28.16
CA LEU A 49 4.10 2.06 -27.43
C LEU A 49 4.88 0.88 -28.01
N ILE A 50 4.25 -0.30 -28.15
CA ILE A 50 4.86 -1.50 -28.72
C ILE A 50 5.48 -1.21 -30.08
N ARG A 51 4.69 -0.60 -31.00
CA ARG A 51 5.17 -0.29 -32.35
C ARG A 51 6.30 0.73 -32.34
N SER A 52 6.26 1.73 -31.45
CA SER A 52 7.32 2.73 -31.32
C SER A 52 8.62 2.15 -30.76
N THR A 53 8.53 1.30 -29.74
CA THR A 53 9.69 0.62 -29.13
C THR A 53 10.34 -0.31 -30.12
N ALA A 54 9.54 -1.09 -30.84
CA ALA A 54 10.09 -1.99 -31.84
C ALA A 54 10.68 -1.28 -33.04
N ALA A 55 10.09 -0.18 -33.51
CA ALA A 55 10.69 0.63 -34.57
C ALA A 55 12.04 1.25 -34.14
N ALA A 56 12.25 1.47 -32.83
CA ALA A 56 13.50 1.97 -32.30
C ALA A 56 14.57 0.87 -32.14
N GLU A 57 14.17 -0.33 -31.71
CA GLU A 57 15.11 -1.43 -31.43
C GLU A 57 15.36 -2.34 -32.65
N PHE A 58 14.36 -2.49 -33.52
CA PHE A 58 14.34 -3.37 -34.69
C PHE A 58 13.81 -2.62 -35.92
N PRO A 59 14.53 -1.62 -36.43
CA PRO A 59 14.04 -0.72 -37.50
C PRO A 59 13.79 -1.43 -38.84
N ASP A 60 14.42 -2.58 -39.06
CA ASP A 60 14.30 -3.37 -40.29
C ASP A 60 13.21 -4.47 -40.20
N GLU A 61 12.60 -4.68 -39.03
CA GLU A 61 11.58 -5.69 -38.80
C GLU A 61 10.20 -5.06 -38.66
N GLU A 62 9.26 -5.46 -39.53
CA GLU A 62 7.86 -5.09 -39.38
C GLU A 62 7.17 -6.03 -38.40
N LEU A 63 6.60 -5.46 -37.33
CA LEU A 63 5.73 -6.23 -36.45
C LEU A 63 4.40 -6.54 -37.12
N ASP A 64 4.09 -7.82 -37.19
CA ASP A 64 2.74 -8.28 -37.54
C ASP A 64 1.73 -7.98 -36.43
N ASP A 65 0.46 -7.91 -36.82
CA ASP A 65 -0.63 -7.57 -35.89
C ASP A 65 -0.86 -8.66 -34.82
N GLU A 66 -0.44 -9.90 -35.07
CA GLU A 66 -0.60 -11.01 -34.12
C GLU A 66 0.39 -10.88 -32.96
N MET A 67 1.64 -10.54 -33.25
CA MET A 67 2.69 -10.24 -32.27
C MET A 67 2.32 -9.00 -31.45
N VAL A 68 1.79 -7.97 -32.08
CA VAL A 68 1.33 -6.75 -31.40
C VAL A 68 0.19 -7.07 -30.43
N MET A 69 -0.81 -7.84 -30.85
CA MET A 69 -1.91 -8.27 -29.96
C MET A 69 -1.40 -9.13 -28.80
N ARG A 70 -0.45 -10.04 -29.04
CA ARG A 70 0.09 -10.90 -27.97
C ARG A 70 0.85 -10.08 -26.93
N LEU A 71 1.76 -9.21 -27.38
CA LEU A 71 2.51 -8.30 -26.50
C LEU A 71 1.57 -7.37 -25.72
N GLN A 72 0.52 -6.89 -26.36
CA GLN A 72 -0.48 -6.03 -25.70
C GLN A 72 -1.21 -6.74 -24.56
N VAL A 73 -1.54 -8.03 -24.73
CA VAL A 73 -2.16 -8.83 -23.66
C VAL A 73 -1.16 -9.10 -22.53
N GLU A 74 0.07 -9.48 -22.86
CA GLU A 74 1.14 -9.75 -21.87
C GLU A 74 1.44 -8.50 -21.03
N LEU A 75 1.65 -7.34 -21.66
CA LEU A 75 1.95 -6.09 -20.94
C LEU A 75 0.81 -5.62 -20.02
N LEU A 76 -0.44 -5.81 -20.44
CA LEU A 76 -1.59 -5.46 -19.60
C LEU A 76 -1.77 -6.42 -18.42
N GLN A 77 -1.37 -7.69 -18.58
CA GLN A 77 -1.36 -8.64 -17.48
C GLN A 77 -0.26 -8.31 -16.46
N ASP A 78 0.92 -7.92 -16.93
CA ASP A 78 2.02 -7.50 -16.07
C ASP A 78 1.66 -6.23 -15.28
N GLU A 79 1.10 -5.20 -15.93
CA GLU A 79 0.62 -3.98 -15.25
C GLU A 79 -0.46 -4.31 -14.20
N TYR A 80 -1.36 -5.25 -14.50
CA TYR A 80 -2.36 -5.70 -13.54
C TYR A 80 -1.76 -6.38 -12.32
N LEU A 81 -0.77 -7.25 -12.52
CA LEU A 81 -0.07 -7.95 -11.43
C LEU A 81 0.71 -6.97 -10.55
N GLU A 82 1.39 -6.00 -11.15
CA GLU A 82 2.10 -4.94 -10.43
C GLU A 82 1.13 -4.11 -9.57
N LEU A 83 0.02 -3.67 -10.15
CA LEU A 83 -1.02 -2.93 -9.42
C LEU A 83 -1.60 -3.75 -8.25
N GLN A 84 -1.82 -5.05 -8.44
CA GLN A 84 -2.27 -5.92 -7.35
C GLN A 84 -1.24 -6.00 -6.22
N GLN A 85 0.06 -6.13 -6.55
CA GLN A 85 1.12 -6.17 -5.54
C GLN A 85 1.24 -4.85 -4.79
N ASP A 86 1.06 -3.71 -5.48
CA ASP A 86 1.05 -2.38 -4.85
C ASP A 86 -0.16 -2.18 -3.95
N GLU A 87 -1.34 -2.64 -4.35
CA GLU A 87 -2.54 -2.62 -3.51
C GLU A 87 -2.38 -3.52 -2.27
N GLU A 88 -1.80 -4.71 -2.43
CA GLU A 88 -1.49 -5.61 -1.31
C GLU A 88 -0.47 -4.98 -0.36
N ARG A 89 0.58 -4.33 -0.88
CA ARG A 89 1.58 -3.62 -0.09
C ARG A 89 0.96 -2.45 0.69
N ALA A 90 0.16 -1.61 0.02
CA ALA A 90 -0.51 -0.48 0.66
C ALA A 90 -1.51 -0.92 1.74
N CYS A 91 -2.25 -2.00 1.50
CA CYS A 91 -3.15 -2.59 2.48
C CYS A 91 -2.37 -3.16 3.67
N TYR A 92 -1.22 -3.79 3.43
CA TYR A 92 -0.35 -4.29 4.48
C TYR A 92 0.25 -3.14 5.30
N GLU A 93 0.78 -2.10 4.66
CA GLU A 93 1.32 -0.90 5.31
C GLU A 93 0.28 -0.21 6.21
N ALA A 94 -0.95 -0.06 5.72
CA ALA A 94 -2.04 0.54 6.48
C ALA A 94 -2.42 -0.28 7.72
N ASN A 95 -2.40 -1.63 7.62
CA ASN A 95 -2.73 -2.52 8.74
C ASN A 95 -1.54 -2.76 9.69
N PHE A 96 -0.30 -2.72 9.19
CA PHE A 96 0.90 -3.03 9.96
C PHE A 96 1.23 -1.94 10.99
N ALA A 97 0.94 -0.66 10.68
CA ALA A 97 1.04 0.44 11.64
C ALA A 97 0.10 0.28 12.86
N ASP A 98 -0.94 -0.55 12.74
CA ASP A 98 -1.87 -0.86 13.82
C ASP A 98 -1.45 -2.07 14.67
N THR A 99 -0.60 -2.96 14.14
CA THR A 99 -0.24 -4.24 14.78
C THR A 99 1.18 -4.32 15.33
N LEU A 100 2.04 -3.33 15.06
CA LEU A 100 3.43 -3.38 15.51
C LEU A 100 3.54 -3.32 17.04
N GLU A 101 4.15 -4.35 17.63
CA GLU A 101 4.36 -4.43 19.07
C GLU A 101 5.73 -3.91 19.47
N CYS A 102 5.79 -3.19 20.60
CA CYS A 102 7.07 -2.79 21.18
C CYS A 102 7.84 -4.04 21.62
N PRO A 103 9.10 -4.23 21.19
CA PRO A 103 9.88 -5.41 21.58
C PRO A 103 10.16 -5.45 23.09
N SER A 104 10.16 -4.31 23.77
CA SER A 104 10.43 -4.21 25.21
C SER A 104 9.22 -4.51 26.10
N CYS A 105 8.03 -4.00 25.76
CA CYS A 105 6.85 -4.12 26.64
C CYS A 105 5.60 -4.72 25.99
N LYS A 106 5.70 -5.17 24.73
CA LYS A 106 4.61 -5.76 23.94
C LYS A 106 3.36 -4.90 23.78
N SER A 107 3.44 -3.63 24.17
CA SER A 107 2.38 -2.64 23.91
C SER A 107 2.53 -2.11 22.49
N ARG A 108 1.43 -1.59 21.93
CA ARG A 108 1.45 -0.98 20.60
C ARG A 108 2.59 0.04 20.46
N ALA A 109 3.41 -0.12 19.43
CA ALA A 109 4.42 0.82 19.00
C ALA A 109 3.91 1.62 17.80
N ILE A 110 4.42 2.84 17.67
CA ILE A 110 4.16 3.73 16.55
C ILE A 110 5.41 3.70 15.68
N LEU A 111 5.22 3.38 14.40
CA LEU A 111 6.25 3.44 13.38
C LEU A 111 6.05 4.73 12.57
N ASP A 112 7.12 5.49 12.44
CA ASP A 112 7.27 6.64 11.55
C ASP A 112 8.41 6.33 10.56
N GLU A 113 8.58 7.14 9.51
CA GLU A 113 9.45 6.87 8.35
C GLU A 113 10.87 6.41 8.74
N ASN A 114 11.42 6.94 9.84
CA ASN A 114 12.77 6.60 10.32
C ASN A 114 12.84 6.31 11.83
N PHE A 115 11.68 6.10 12.47
CA PHE A 115 11.63 6.05 13.92
C PHE A 115 10.53 5.12 14.44
N LEU A 116 10.89 4.29 15.41
CA LEU A 116 9.96 3.49 16.18
C LEU A 116 9.84 4.08 17.59
N TYR A 117 8.61 4.21 18.08
CA TYR A 117 8.34 4.76 19.41
C TYR A 117 7.24 4.01 20.15
N CYS A 118 7.47 3.68 21.42
CA CYS A 118 6.45 3.14 22.31
C CYS A 118 6.03 4.17 23.36
N ALA A 119 4.75 4.54 23.37
CA ALA A 119 4.21 5.47 24.36
C ALA A 119 4.19 4.89 25.80
N ASN A 120 4.13 3.56 25.95
CA ASN A 120 4.02 2.89 27.24
C ASN A 120 5.37 2.84 27.99
N CYS A 121 6.39 2.22 27.39
CA CYS A 121 7.70 2.08 28.02
C CYS A 121 8.74 3.12 27.56
N ARG A 122 8.34 4.06 26.70
CA ARG A 122 9.20 5.11 26.12
C ARG A 122 10.44 4.57 25.42
N PHE A 123 10.36 3.33 24.97
CA PHE A 123 11.31 2.74 24.07
C PHE A 123 11.25 3.45 22.73
N ALA A 124 12.41 3.81 22.23
CA ALA A 124 12.57 4.41 20.93
C ALA A 124 13.72 3.74 20.18
N HIS A 125 13.59 3.66 18.86
CA HIS A 125 14.65 3.19 17.99
C HIS A 125 14.67 4.05 16.73
N ARG A 126 15.85 4.58 16.42
CA ARG A 126 16.07 5.33 15.19
C ARG A 126 16.72 4.41 14.15
N PHE A 127 16.05 4.24 13.01
CA PHE A 127 16.60 3.51 11.87
C PHE A 127 17.69 4.35 11.20
N SER A 128 18.72 3.71 10.63
CA SER A 128 19.71 4.42 9.84
C SER A 128 19.15 4.79 8.47
N GLU A 129 19.58 5.92 7.90
CA GLU A 129 19.12 6.41 6.59
C GLU A 129 19.36 5.41 5.43
N SER A 130 20.27 4.45 5.63
CA SER A 130 20.58 3.40 4.67
C SER A 130 19.73 2.14 4.82
N TRP A 131 18.77 2.12 5.74
CA TRP A 131 18.05 0.92 6.13
C TRP A 131 16.54 1.06 5.87
N SER A 132 16.08 0.37 4.84
CA SER A 132 14.66 0.14 4.55
C SER A 132 14.37 -1.36 4.72
N PRO A 133 14.04 -1.83 5.93
CA PRO A 133 13.63 -3.22 6.08
C PRO A 133 12.35 -3.46 5.28
N ASP A 134 12.26 -4.67 4.73
CA ASP A 134 10.96 -5.20 4.35
C ASP A 134 10.06 -5.19 5.59
N ILE A 135 8.93 -4.48 5.50
CA ILE A 135 7.98 -4.29 6.61
C ILE A 135 7.54 -5.66 7.16
N GLN A 136 7.46 -6.69 6.30
CA GLN A 136 7.13 -8.06 6.70
C GLN A 136 8.11 -8.68 7.71
N GLN A 137 9.38 -8.24 7.68
CA GLN A 137 10.44 -8.74 8.54
C GLN A 137 10.77 -7.80 9.70
N LEU A 138 10.14 -6.63 9.75
CA LEU A 138 10.47 -5.59 10.72
C LEU A 138 10.25 -6.06 12.16
N ASP A 139 9.14 -6.72 12.46
CA ASP A 139 8.84 -7.17 13.82
C ASP A 139 9.84 -8.24 14.32
N ALA A 140 10.11 -9.24 13.48
CA ALA A 140 11.12 -10.26 13.77
C ALA A 140 12.51 -9.65 13.97
N TRP A 141 12.91 -8.74 13.10
CA TRP A 141 14.17 -8.02 13.20
C TRP A 141 14.26 -7.16 14.47
N LEU A 142 13.19 -6.44 14.82
CA LEU A 142 13.13 -5.60 16.02
C LEU A 142 13.28 -6.44 17.28
N ILE A 143 12.62 -7.60 17.34
CA ILE A 143 12.72 -8.54 18.46
C ILE A 143 14.15 -9.06 18.60
N ASP A 144 14.78 -9.48 17.49
CA ASP A 144 16.13 -10.03 17.53
C ASP A 144 17.18 -8.96 17.85
N THR A 145 17.03 -7.76 17.28
CA THR A 145 17.91 -6.62 17.57
C THR A 145 17.77 -6.18 19.03
N TYR A 146 16.55 -6.18 19.59
CA TYR A 146 16.31 -5.89 21.00
C TYR A 146 16.96 -6.94 21.92
N LYS A 147 16.83 -8.24 21.62
CA LYS A 147 17.52 -9.31 22.37
C LYS A 147 19.05 -9.17 22.31
N GLN A 148 19.58 -8.83 21.13
CA GLN A 148 21.01 -8.55 20.98
C GLN A 148 21.41 -7.34 21.82
N HIS A 149 20.61 -6.29 21.87
CA HIS A 149 20.86 -5.15 22.73
C HIS A 149 20.89 -5.53 24.22
N GLU A 150 19.90 -6.28 24.71
CA GLU A 150 19.87 -6.73 26.11
C GLU A 150 21.06 -7.61 26.50
N THR A 151 21.66 -8.33 25.54
CA THR A 151 22.74 -9.30 25.80
C THR A 151 24.15 -8.78 25.51
N SER A 152 24.31 -7.92 24.50
CA SER A 152 25.62 -7.48 23.99
C SER A 152 25.91 -6.00 24.22
N CYS A 153 24.88 -5.17 24.32
CA CYS A 153 25.05 -3.75 24.65
C CYS A 153 25.06 -3.60 26.16
N SER A 154 26.23 -3.80 26.78
CA SER A 154 26.47 -3.41 28.18
C SER A 154 26.22 -1.89 28.34
N PRO A 155 25.89 -1.38 29.55
CA PRO A 155 25.27 -0.07 29.75
C PRO A 155 26.31 1.06 29.63
N ILE A 156 26.88 1.23 28.44
CA ILE A 156 27.43 2.52 28.00
C ILE A 156 26.20 3.33 27.56
N LEU A 157 25.37 3.63 28.55
CA LEU A 157 24.23 4.51 28.41
C LEU A 157 24.83 5.90 28.54
N GLU A 158 25.20 6.50 27.41
CA GLU A 158 25.54 7.91 27.42
C GLU A 158 24.30 8.67 27.87
N VAL A 159 24.40 9.33 29.02
CA VAL A 159 23.38 10.28 29.45
C VAL A 159 23.45 11.41 28.43
N ALA A 160 22.48 11.47 27.52
CA ALA A 160 22.35 12.63 26.66
C ALA A 160 22.14 13.83 27.58
N SER A 161 23.17 14.69 27.70
CA SER A 161 23.19 15.82 28.62
C SER A 161 21.96 16.69 28.37
N SER A 162 20.98 16.55 29.26
CA SER A 162 19.84 17.43 29.32
C SER A 162 20.33 18.78 29.82
N ARG A 163 20.53 19.74 28.92
CA ARG A 163 20.85 21.13 29.29
C ARG A 163 19.70 21.86 30.00
N TYR A 164 18.57 21.18 30.27
CA TYR A 164 17.34 21.77 30.79
C TYR A 164 16.74 20.88 31.89
N ALA A 165 16.48 21.45 33.06
CA ALA A 165 15.98 20.73 34.25
C ALA A 165 14.63 19.99 34.04
N ASP A 166 13.91 20.30 32.96
CA ASP A 166 12.55 19.78 32.70
C ASP A 166 12.49 18.65 31.66
N ARG A 167 13.62 18.11 31.18
CA ARG A 167 13.61 16.98 30.22
C ARG A 167 13.91 15.64 30.88
N PRO A 168 13.17 14.57 30.53
CA PRO A 168 13.41 13.23 31.04
C PRO A 168 14.83 12.76 30.66
N LEU A 169 15.46 12.01 31.57
CA LEU A 169 16.77 11.42 31.33
C LEU A 169 16.68 10.46 30.15
N GLN A 170 17.39 10.76 29.06
CA GLN A 170 17.47 9.93 27.88
C GLN A 170 18.77 9.14 27.91
N LEU A 171 18.63 7.82 27.84
CA LEU A 171 19.75 6.90 27.65
C LEU A 171 19.73 6.43 26.20
N ASN A 172 20.85 6.60 25.51
CA ASN A 172 21.01 6.16 24.12
C ASN A 172 22.14 5.13 24.03
N CYS A 173 21.93 4.10 23.22
CA CYS A 173 22.97 3.16 22.82
C CYS A 173 23.55 3.56 21.45
N PRO A 174 24.81 4.04 21.37
CA PRO A 174 25.40 4.53 20.13
C PRO A 174 25.62 3.43 19.08
N PHE A 175 25.59 2.16 19.48
CA PHE A 175 25.84 1.02 18.59
C PHE A 175 24.60 0.53 17.83
N CYS A 176 23.42 0.65 18.44
CA CYS A 176 22.18 0.11 17.89
C CYS A 176 21.02 1.12 17.86
N GLY A 177 21.26 2.38 18.27
CA GLY A 177 20.28 3.47 18.18
C GLY A 177 19.06 3.32 19.10
N PHE A 178 19.13 2.45 20.11
CA PHE A 178 18.05 2.29 21.09
C PHE A 178 18.10 3.41 22.13
N GLU A 179 16.94 4.01 22.33
CA GLU A 179 16.72 5.08 23.29
C GLU A 179 15.71 4.65 24.35
N LYS A 180 16.01 4.96 25.62
CA LYS A 180 15.09 4.79 26.73
C LYS A 180 15.05 6.07 27.56
N SER A 181 13.86 6.63 27.72
CA SER A 181 13.67 7.80 28.58
C SER A 181 13.06 7.44 29.92
N PHE A 182 13.57 8.06 30.98
CA PHE A 182 13.09 7.90 32.35
C PHE A 182 12.49 9.22 32.82
N VAL A 183 11.26 9.16 33.31
CA VAL A 183 10.62 10.26 34.04
C VAL A 183 10.90 9.99 35.52
N ALA A 184 11.49 10.98 36.21
CA ALA A 184 11.65 10.95 37.66
C ALA A 184 10.32 11.18 38.37
#